data_AF-A0A951N180-F1
#
_entry.id   AF-A0A951N180-F1
#
_cell.length_a   1.000
_cell.length_b   1.000
_cell.length_c   1.000
_cell.angle_alpha   90.00
_cell.angle_beta   90.00
_cell.angle_gamma   90.00
#
_symmetry.space_group_name_H-M   'P 1'
#
loop_
_entity.id
_entity.type
_entity.pdbx_description
1 polymer ?
#
loop_
_entity_poly.entity_id
_entity_poly.type
_entity_poly.pdbx_seq_one_letter_code
_entity_poly.pdbx_strand_id
1 'polypeptide(L)'
;MPLEPALQEELLAMVERELAAAEALFTRCEAEPALDRELEALVAGPATPLITALAEWDGAPSEADDLLAVNAANVDRLSEIIDGLAAWPGLRLVGADGTDAAWMLARHADRRNEERRAWLEPLADAVTSGDVDPRHLATLADRVAAVAGAPQTYGTIITLADDGEAEFSLPVADAGRLDERRAAIGMPSVSAEAPWLADGELMPYGPDRGSVPVNQWPMVVEGHVSVEAALAAGRRHVHRVWARRPGDRRLGRLRALARERGVLIDEVEPALIDELAGGRSHGGVIALVGPRRTVSVQSLLHEVGERALVIMLDGIEDPFNFGQAVRALYAAGVDGLVVRRSWETAIGTVTRASAGATELLATATAESAEEAATACRLAGMRVACAVSDPEGAELHQADLRGGLFLLVGGERRGVTRSFVDDADLRVRIGYGRADAPELGAAVAAAVIGFEALRQRRA
;
A
#
# COMPACT_ATOMS: atom_id res chain seq x y z
N MET A 1 -18.29 0.95 -12.56
CA MET A 1 -19.63 0.40 -12.34
C MET A 1 -19.50 -1.10 -12.32
N PRO A 2 -19.97 -1.78 -11.25
CA PRO A 2 -19.93 -3.23 -11.13
C PRO A 2 -20.69 -3.93 -12.27
N LEU A 3 -20.36 -5.19 -12.52
CA LEU A 3 -21.12 -6.03 -13.45
C LEU A 3 -22.52 -6.36 -12.89
N GLU A 4 -22.65 -6.51 -11.57
CA GLU A 4 -23.91 -6.79 -10.87
C GLU A 4 -24.23 -5.66 -9.87
N PRO A 5 -24.71 -4.51 -10.34
CA PRO A 5 -25.03 -3.37 -9.47
C PRO A 5 -26.14 -3.68 -8.45
N ALA A 6 -27.09 -4.56 -8.79
CA ALA A 6 -28.13 -4.99 -7.86
C ALA A 6 -27.57 -5.81 -6.70
N LEU A 7 -26.58 -6.67 -6.95
CA LEU A 7 -25.92 -7.43 -5.90
C LEU A 7 -25.03 -6.53 -5.04
N GLN A 8 -24.36 -5.54 -5.64
CA GLN A 8 -23.65 -4.52 -4.86
C GLN A 8 -24.63 -3.81 -3.90
N GLU A 9 -25.75 -3.30 -4.41
CA GLU A 9 -26.76 -2.60 -3.60
C GLU A 9 -27.32 -3.50 -2.48
N GLU A 10 -27.54 -4.79 -2.77
CA GLU A 10 -27.97 -5.76 -1.76
C GLU A 10 -26.96 -5.91 -0.61
N LEU A 11 -25.67 -6.12 -0.94
CA LEU A 11 -24.60 -6.26 0.05
C LEU A 11 -24.44 -5.00 0.91
N LEU A 12 -24.50 -3.82 0.28
CA LEU A 12 -24.46 -2.54 0.99
C LEU A 12 -25.65 -2.41 1.96
N ALA A 13 -26.86 -2.73 1.50
CA ALA A 13 -28.06 -2.66 2.33
C ALA A 13 -28.05 -3.68 3.49
N MET A 14 -27.44 -4.85 3.32
CA MET A 14 -27.23 -5.83 4.40
C MET A 14 -26.38 -5.25 5.52
N VAL A 15 -25.27 -4.62 5.15
CA VAL A 15 -24.37 -3.91 6.06
C VAL A 15 -25.08 -2.76 6.77
N GLU A 16 -25.79 -1.91 6.04
CA GLU A 16 -26.49 -0.76 6.61
C GLU A 16 -27.52 -1.18 7.67
N ARG A 17 -28.25 -2.28 7.43
CA ARG A 17 -29.19 -2.83 8.42
C ARG A 17 -28.49 -3.30 9.69
N GLU A 18 -27.33 -3.92 9.57
CA GLU A 18 -26.57 -4.42 10.72
C GLU A 18 -25.98 -3.26 11.54
N LEU A 19 -25.39 -2.26 10.86
CA LEU A 19 -24.87 -1.06 11.52
C LEU A 19 -25.98 -0.27 12.21
N ALA A 20 -27.16 -0.13 11.58
CA ALA A 20 -28.30 0.54 12.20
C ALA A 20 -28.83 -0.20 13.45
N ALA A 21 -28.82 -1.54 13.43
CA ALA A 21 -29.18 -2.34 14.60
C ALA A 21 -28.16 -2.19 15.74
N ALA A 22 -26.86 -2.15 15.41
CA ALA A 22 -25.80 -1.88 16.38
C ALA A 22 -25.89 -0.45 16.97
N GLU A 23 -26.14 0.56 16.14
CA GLU A 23 -26.34 1.94 16.58
C GLU A 23 -27.54 2.07 17.54
N ALA A 24 -28.65 1.38 17.25
CA ALA A 24 -29.82 1.34 18.13
C ALA A 24 -29.47 0.75 19.51
N LEU A 25 -28.71 -0.35 19.54
CA LEU A 25 -28.23 -0.96 20.78
C LEU A 25 -27.32 -0.02 21.58
N PHE A 26 -26.32 0.59 20.93
CA PHE A 26 -25.41 1.52 21.61
C PHE A 26 -26.16 2.75 22.14
N THR A 27 -27.04 3.34 21.34
CA THR A 27 -27.89 4.46 21.77
C THR A 27 -28.74 4.09 23.00
N ARG A 28 -29.29 2.87 23.02
CA ARG A 28 -30.06 2.35 24.15
C ARG A 28 -29.20 2.22 25.41
N CYS A 29 -27.98 1.71 25.29
CA CYS A 29 -27.04 1.55 26.39
C CYS A 29 -26.58 2.90 26.95
N GLU A 30 -26.19 3.85 26.08
CA GLU A 30 -25.78 5.20 26.47
C GLU A 30 -26.88 5.95 27.24
N ALA A 31 -28.16 5.71 26.91
CA ALA A 31 -29.29 6.29 27.60
C ALA A 31 -29.51 5.72 29.02
N GLU A 32 -28.97 4.53 29.33
CA GLU A 32 -29.15 3.82 30.60
C GLU A 32 -27.81 3.35 31.20
N PRO A 33 -27.22 4.11 32.16
CA PRO A 33 -25.89 3.83 32.71
C PRO A 33 -25.68 2.47 33.39
N ALA A 34 -26.74 1.69 33.60
CA ALA A 34 -26.63 0.30 34.05
C ALA A 34 -26.32 -0.64 32.88
N LEU A 35 -27.07 -0.51 31.77
CA LEU A 35 -26.86 -1.28 30.54
C LEU A 35 -25.51 -0.97 29.92
N ASP A 36 -25.10 0.30 29.91
CA ASP A 36 -23.79 0.72 29.42
C ASP A 36 -22.64 -0.01 30.13
N ARG A 37 -22.64 -0.01 31.47
CA ARG A 37 -21.63 -0.73 32.27
C ARG A 37 -21.67 -2.25 32.09
N GLU A 38 -22.85 -2.81 31.87
CA GLU A 38 -22.98 -4.25 31.59
C GLU A 38 -22.39 -4.59 30.22
N LEU A 39 -22.70 -3.80 29.19
CA LEU A 39 -22.13 -3.94 27.86
C LEU A 39 -20.60 -3.77 27.88
N GLU A 40 -20.08 -2.73 28.53
CA GLU A 40 -18.65 -2.52 28.74
C GLU A 40 -17.99 -3.74 29.39
N ALA A 41 -18.60 -4.30 30.44
CA ALA A 41 -18.07 -5.47 31.12
C ALA A 41 -18.08 -6.73 30.24
N LEU A 42 -19.08 -6.88 29.38
CA LEU A 42 -19.20 -8.01 28.45
C LEU A 42 -18.12 -7.97 27.35
N VAL A 43 -17.77 -6.77 26.87
CA VAL A 43 -16.76 -6.57 25.81
C VAL A 43 -15.38 -6.19 26.34
N ALA A 44 -15.19 -6.13 27.67
CA ALA A 44 -13.92 -5.77 28.31
C ALA A 44 -12.77 -6.75 28.00
N GLY A 45 -13.08 -7.96 27.53
CA GLY A 45 -12.08 -8.93 27.12
C GLY A 45 -11.39 -8.51 25.82
N PRO A 46 -10.05 -8.54 25.72
CA PRO A 46 -9.27 -8.03 24.57
C PRO A 46 -9.50 -8.79 23.24
N ALA A 47 -10.44 -9.72 23.20
CA ALA A 47 -10.79 -10.50 22.01
C ALA A 47 -12.24 -11.01 22.02
N THR A 48 -13.14 -10.50 22.89
CA THR A 48 -14.53 -10.96 22.94
C THR A 48 -15.31 -10.27 21.82
N PRO A 49 -15.76 -10.98 20.76
CA PRO A 49 -16.51 -10.34 19.70
C PRO A 49 -17.91 -9.94 20.20
N LEU A 50 -18.39 -8.76 19.80
CA LEU A 50 -19.68 -8.20 20.24
C LEU A 50 -20.83 -9.20 20.08
N ILE A 51 -20.98 -9.82 18.90
CA ILE A 51 -22.06 -10.77 18.61
C ILE A 51 -22.02 -12.00 19.54
N THR A 52 -20.83 -12.46 19.92
CA THR A 52 -20.68 -13.55 20.89
C THR A 52 -21.11 -13.10 22.28
N ALA A 53 -20.63 -11.93 22.71
CA ALA A 53 -20.94 -11.36 24.02
C ALA A 53 -22.45 -11.12 24.21
N LEU A 54 -23.13 -10.53 23.22
CA LEU A 54 -24.55 -10.21 23.29
C LEU A 54 -25.42 -11.46 23.46
N ALA A 55 -25.06 -12.55 22.81
CA ALA A 55 -25.82 -13.80 22.89
C ALA A 55 -25.65 -14.53 24.24
N GLU A 56 -24.74 -14.07 25.09
CA GLU A 56 -24.56 -14.55 26.47
C GLU A 56 -25.06 -13.54 27.52
N TRP A 57 -25.58 -12.38 27.08
CA TRP A 57 -26.05 -11.32 27.95
C TRP A 57 -27.44 -11.64 28.52
N ASP A 58 -27.47 -12.09 29.77
CA ASP A 58 -28.73 -12.30 30.50
C ASP A 58 -29.42 -10.96 30.79
N GLY A 59 -30.69 -10.84 30.40
CA GLY A 59 -31.47 -9.61 30.58
C GLY A 59 -31.16 -8.47 29.60
N ALA A 60 -30.53 -8.77 28.46
CA ALA A 60 -30.21 -7.79 27.43
C ALA A 60 -31.45 -7.00 26.93
N PRO A 61 -31.28 -5.75 26.49
CA PRO A 61 -32.36 -4.99 25.85
C PRO A 61 -32.77 -5.65 24.51
N SER A 62 -34.00 -5.38 24.06
CA SER A 62 -34.54 -5.93 22.79
C SER A 62 -33.66 -5.64 21.58
N GLU A 63 -32.96 -4.52 21.58
CA GLU A 63 -32.05 -4.08 20.53
C GLU A 63 -30.87 -5.05 20.36
N ALA A 64 -30.47 -5.78 21.42
CA ALA A 64 -29.47 -6.84 21.31
C ALA A 64 -30.03 -8.05 20.55
N ASP A 65 -31.27 -8.46 20.83
CA ASP A 65 -31.94 -9.54 20.10
C ASP A 65 -32.16 -9.17 18.62
N ASP A 66 -32.52 -7.92 18.34
CA ASP A 66 -32.68 -7.42 16.97
C ASP A 66 -31.35 -7.48 16.20
N LEU A 67 -30.25 -7.04 16.80
CA LEU A 67 -28.92 -7.14 16.18
C LEU A 67 -28.51 -8.59 15.93
N LEU A 68 -28.74 -9.49 16.89
CA LEU A 68 -28.45 -10.93 16.72
C LEU A 68 -29.27 -11.55 15.58
N ALA A 69 -30.54 -11.16 15.44
CA ALA A 69 -31.42 -11.63 14.37
C ALA A 69 -30.96 -11.12 12.99
N VAL A 70 -30.59 -9.84 12.89
CA VAL A 70 -30.05 -9.25 11.65
C VAL A 70 -28.75 -9.91 11.25
N ASN A 71 -27.82 -10.11 12.18
CA ASN A 71 -26.55 -10.78 11.93
C ASN A 71 -26.76 -12.21 11.43
N ALA A 72 -27.63 -13.00 12.06
CA ALA A 72 -27.93 -14.36 11.62
C ALA A 72 -28.50 -14.41 10.20
N ALA A 73 -29.45 -13.51 9.88
CA ALA A 73 -30.03 -13.42 8.54
C ALA A 73 -28.97 -13.00 7.50
N ASN A 74 -28.04 -12.11 7.86
CA ASN A 74 -26.95 -11.69 7.00
C ASN A 74 -25.96 -12.83 6.71
N VAL A 75 -25.61 -13.65 7.71
CA VAL A 75 -24.76 -14.84 7.52
C VAL A 75 -25.40 -15.84 6.56
N ASP A 76 -26.68 -16.15 6.77
CA ASP A 76 -27.40 -17.10 5.91
C ASP A 76 -27.48 -16.56 4.47
N ARG A 77 -27.82 -15.28 4.29
CA ARG A 77 -27.90 -14.66 2.97
C ARG A 77 -26.55 -14.54 2.27
N LEU A 78 -25.48 -14.22 2.98
CA LEU A 78 -24.13 -14.18 2.42
C LEU A 78 -23.69 -15.57 1.95
N SER A 79 -24.05 -16.63 2.69
CA SER A 79 -23.80 -18.01 2.28
C SER A 79 -24.50 -18.32 0.96
N GLU A 80 -25.79 -17.98 0.84
CA GLU A 80 -26.54 -18.16 -0.41
C GLU A 80 -25.92 -17.42 -1.60
N ILE A 81 -25.41 -16.21 -1.37
CA ILE A 81 -24.72 -15.42 -2.40
C ILE A 81 -23.44 -16.13 -2.84
N ILE A 82 -22.57 -16.50 -1.90
CA ILE A 82 -21.28 -17.15 -2.21
C ILE A 82 -21.50 -18.51 -2.89
N ASP A 83 -22.44 -19.31 -2.40
CA ASP A 83 -22.79 -20.61 -2.97
C ASP A 83 -23.39 -20.48 -4.37
N GLY A 84 -24.29 -19.50 -4.57
CA GLY A 84 -24.90 -19.21 -5.86
C GLY A 84 -23.90 -18.72 -6.91
N LEU A 85 -22.88 -17.98 -6.48
CA LEU A 85 -21.77 -17.53 -7.34
C LEU A 85 -20.70 -18.59 -7.55
N ALA A 86 -20.61 -19.58 -6.66
CA ALA A 86 -19.46 -20.48 -6.51
C ALA A 86 -18.12 -19.71 -6.43
N ALA A 87 -18.16 -18.49 -5.87
CA ALA A 87 -17.03 -17.56 -5.79
C ALA A 87 -17.33 -16.46 -4.77
N TRP A 88 -16.29 -15.78 -4.31
CA TRP A 88 -16.44 -14.57 -3.51
C TRP A 88 -16.94 -13.40 -4.39
N PRO A 89 -17.87 -12.54 -3.89
CA PRO A 89 -18.31 -11.35 -4.62
C PRO A 89 -17.18 -10.30 -4.66
N GLY A 90 -16.31 -10.40 -5.67
CA GLY A 90 -15.15 -9.53 -5.86
C GLY A 90 -15.40 -8.25 -6.65
N LEU A 91 -14.35 -7.45 -6.81
CA LEU A 91 -14.32 -6.13 -7.45
C LEU A 91 -14.99 -6.06 -8.83
N ARG A 92 -14.73 -7.04 -9.70
CA ARG A 92 -15.37 -7.08 -11.02
C ARG A 92 -16.89 -7.19 -10.92
N LEU A 93 -17.36 -7.98 -9.96
CA LEU A 93 -18.77 -8.30 -9.82
C LEU A 93 -19.54 -7.18 -9.13
N VAL A 94 -19.05 -6.73 -7.97
CA VAL A 94 -19.79 -5.85 -7.05
C VAL A 94 -19.05 -4.55 -6.71
N GLY A 95 -17.93 -4.27 -7.37
CA GLY A 95 -17.13 -3.06 -7.09
C GLY A 95 -16.38 -3.14 -5.76
N ALA A 96 -15.61 -2.11 -5.45
CA ALA A 96 -14.81 -2.03 -4.23
C ALA A 96 -15.71 -2.04 -2.97
N ASP A 97 -16.74 -1.20 -2.94
CA ASP A 97 -17.62 -1.09 -1.77
C ASP A 97 -18.40 -2.39 -1.53
N GLY A 98 -18.83 -3.08 -2.60
CA GLY A 98 -19.55 -4.34 -2.46
C GLY A 98 -18.67 -5.48 -1.92
N THR A 99 -17.41 -5.55 -2.35
CA THR A 99 -16.49 -6.57 -1.79
C THR A 99 -16.11 -6.27 -0.34
N ASP A 100 -16.00 -4.99 0.03
CA ASP A 100 -15.76 -4.58 1.40
C ASP A 100 -16.99 -4.92 2.27
N ALA A 101 -18.21 -4.73 1.74
CA ALA A 101 -19.45 -5.06 2.43
C ALA A 101 -19.57 -6.56 2.73
N ALA A 102 -19.33 -7.41 1.72
CA ALA A 102 -19.32 -8.86 1.88
C ALA A 102 -18.31 -9.31 2.94
N TRP A 103 -17.13 -8.69 2.98
CA TRP A 103 -16.12 -9.01 3.97
C TRP A 103 -16.51 -8.55 5.38
N MET A 104 -17.12 -7.37 5.53
CA MET A 104 -17.57 -6.90 6.84
C MET A 104 -18.65 -7.81 7.43
N LEU A 105 -19.62 -8.23 6.61
CA LEU A 105 -20.63 -9.22 7.00
C LEU A 105 -19.98 -10.54 7.42
N ALA A 106 -18.99 -11.03 6.66
CA ALA A 106 -18.27 -12.25 7.00
C ALA A 106 -17.49 -12.13 8.32
N ARG A 107 -16.93 -10.95 8.60
CA ARG A 107 -16.16 -10.69 9.82
C ARG A 107 -17.04 -10.82 11.07
N HIS A 108 -18.29 -10.36 11.01
CA HIS A 108 -19.24 -10.38 12.13
C HIS A 108 -19.94 -11.73 12.34
N ALA A 109 -19.65 -12.75 11.54
CA ALA A 109 -20.21 -14.09 11.67
C ALA A 109 -19.58 -14.89 12.85
N ASP A 110 -19.47 -14.27 14.03
CA ASP A 110 -18.68 -14.78 15.18
C ASP A 110 -19.15 -16.12 15.72
N ARG A 111 -20.47 -16.32 15.79
CA ARG A 111 -21.10 -17.55 16.28
C ARG A 111 -21.21 -18.65 15.20
N ARG A 112 -20.83 -18.35 13.96
CA ARG A 112 -20.97 -19.19 12.77
C ARG A 112 -19.58 -19.42 12.14
N ASN A 113 -18.65 -19.90 12.97
CA ASN A 113 -17.23 -19.99 12.60
C ASN A 113 -16.93 -21.09 11.56
N GLU A 114 -17.81 -22.08 11.41
CA GLU A 114 -17.69 -23.09 10.35
C GLU A 114 -17.97 -22.47 8.98
N GLU A 115 -18.98 -21.61 8.89
CA GLU A 115 -19.31 -20.83 7.70
C GLU A 115 -18.17 -19.90 7.32
N ARG A 116 -17.60 -19.15 8.28
CA ARG A 116 -16.40 -18.33 8.03
C ARG A 116 -15.25 -19.14 7.47
N ARG A 117 -15.02 -20.34 8.01
CA ARG A 117 -13.97 -21.23 7.52
C ARG A 117 -14.24 -21.69 6.09
N ALA A 118 -15.49 -22.01 5.76
CA ALA A 118 -15.88 -22.40 4.41
C ALA A 118 -15.67 -21.26 3.39
N TRP A 119 -15.82 -19.99 3.81
CA TRP A 119 -15.59 -18.84 2.94
C TRP A 119 -14.11 -18.49 2.69
N LEU A 120 -13.16 -19.04 3.47
CA LEU A 120 -11.74 -18.72 3.29
C LEU A 120 -11.21 -19.16 1.93
N GLU A 121 -11.66 -20.29 1.39
CA GLU A 121 -11.23 -20.79 0.08
C GLU A 121 -11.68 -19.88 -1.08
N PRO A 122 -12.98 -19.59 -1.28
CA PRO A 122 -13.40 -18.67 -2.34
C PRO A 122 -12.84 -17.25 -2.17
N LEU A 123 -12.64 -16.79 -0.93
CA LEU A 123 -11.98 -15.52 -0.66
C LEU A 123 -10.49 -15.54 -1.07
N ALA A 124 -9.77 -16.62 -0.77
CA ALA A 124 -8.36 -16.78 -1.13
C ALA A 124 -8.15 -16.84 -2.65
N ASP A 125 -9.05 -17.50 -3.38
CA ASP A 125 -9.04 -17.53 -4.84
C ASP A 125 -9.25 -16.12 -5.41
N ALA A 126 -10.20 -15.37 -4.84
CA ALA A 126 -10.49 -14.00 -5.27
C ALA A 126 -9.31 -13.05 -4.99
N VAL A 127 -8.67 -13.15 -3.82
CA VAL A 127 -7.43 -12.42 -3.48
C VAL A 127 -6.29 -12.77 -4.44
N THR A 128 -6.09 -14.06 -4.74
CA THR A 128 -5.07 -14.51 -5.69
C THR A 128 -5.26 -13.90 -7.07
N SER A 129 -6.51 -13.77 -7.50
CA SER A 129 -6.87 -13.16 -8.78
C SER A 129 -6.79 -11.62 -8.80
N GLY A 130 -6.54 -10.99 -7.65
CA GLY A 130 -6.52 -9.54 -7.46
C GLY A 130 -7.91 -8.91 -7.41
N ASP A 131 -8.97 -9.71 -7.27
CA ASP A 131 -10.36 -9.26 -7.29
C ASP A 131 -10.88 -8.89 -5.90
N VAL A 132 -10.09 -9.15 -4.83
CA VAL A 132 -10.38 -8.76 -3.45
C VAL A 132 -9.13 -8.26 -2.77
N ASP A 133 -9.29 -7.34 -1.82
CA ASP A 133 -8.21 -6.87 -0.95
C ASP A 133 -7.59 -8.04 -0.16
N PRO A 134 -6.27 -8.31 -0.30
CA PRO A 134 -5.61 -9.38 0.44
C PRO A 134 -5.76 -9.30 1.96
N ARG A 135 -5.98 -8.11 2.50
CA ARG A 135 -6.18 -7.88 3.94
C ARG A 135 -7.52 -8.42 4.43
N HIS A 136 -8.51 -8.57 3.55
CA HIS A 136 -9.78 -9.22 3.88
C HIS A 136 -9.55 -10.67 4.30
N LEU A 137 -8.74 -11.40 3.53
CA LEU A 137 -8.36 -12.78 3.85
C LEU A 137 -7.53 -12.85 5.12
N ALA A 138 -6.54 -11.97 5.28
CA ALA A 138 -5.68 -11.95 6.47
C ALA A 138 -6.49 -11.79 7.76
N THR A 139 -7.38 -10.80 7.79
CA THR A 139 -8.23 -10.52 8.97
C THR A 139 -9.24 -11.63 9.24
N LEU A 140 -9.86 -12.20 8.19
CA LEU A 140 -10.83 -13.28 8.37
C LEU A 140 -10.16 -14.59 8.81
N ALA A 141 -8.98 -14.91 8.25
CA ALA A 141 -8.22 -16.11 8.60
C ALA A 141 -7.75 -16.09 10.06
N ASP A 142 -7.22 -14.95 10.53
CA ASP A 142 -6.79 -14.80 11.93
C ASP A 142 -7.98 -14.88 12.90
N ARG A 143 -9.16 -14.37 12.53
CA ARG A 143 -10.41 -14.55 13.31
C ARG A 143 -10.88 -16.01 13.37
N VAL A 144 -10.82 -16.74 12.26
CA VAL A 144 -11.15 -18.17 12.23
C VAL A 144 -10.17 -18.97 13.10
N ALA A 145 -8.87 -18.63 13.05
CA ALA A 145 -7.83 -19.24 13.88
C ALA A 145 -8.05 -18.95 15.37
N ALA A 146 -8.41 -17.71 15.70
CA ALA A 146 -8.64 -17.28 17.08
C ALA A 146 -9.72 -18.08 17.81
N VAL A 147 -10.88 -18.26 17.18
CA VAL A 147 -11.97 -19.08 17.75
C VAL A 147 -11.55 -20.54 17.92
N ALA A 148 -10.63 -21.04 17.08
CA ALA A 148 -10.08 -22.39 17.19
C ALA A 148 -8.91 -22.51 18.18
N GLY A 149 -8.50 -21.43 18.85
CA GLY A 149 -7.31 -21.39 19.71
C GLY A 149 -5.99 -21.63 18.96
N ALA A 150 -6.00 -21.42 17.63
CA ALA A 150 -4.84 -21.59 16.78
C ALA A 150 -4.03 -20.29 16.66
N PRO A 151 -2.72 -20.36 16.39
CA PRO A 151 -1.91 -19.17 16.18
C PRO A 151 -2.39 -18.33 14.98
N GLN A 152 -2.30 -17.01 15.12
CA GLN A 152 -2.53 -16.04 14.06
C GLN A 152 -1.40 -16.09 13.02
N THR A 153 -1.71 -15.80 11.76
CA THR A 153 -0.74 -15.71 10.66
C THR A 153 -0.27 -14.27 10.43
N TYR A 154 -1.19 -13.31 10.48
CA TYR A 154 -0.93 -11.89 10.21
C TYR A 154 -1.00 -11.01 11.46
N GLY A 155 -1.34 -11.63 12.59
CA GLY A 155 -1.47 -10.94 13.87
C GLY A 155 -2.47 -9.81 13.77
N THR A 156 -3.64 -10.02 13.17
CA THR A 156 -4.63 -8.94 13.01
C THR A 156 -5.49 -8.70 14.26
N ILE A 157 -5.38 -9.56 15.27
CA ILE A 157 -6.04 -9.42 16.57
C ILE A 157 -4.96 -9.01 17.56
N ILE A 158 -4.91 -7.71 17.80
CA ILE A 158 -3.92 -7.01 18.63
C ILE A 158 -4.67 -6.11 19.60
N THR A 159 -4.19 -6.00 20.82
CA THR A 159 -4.60 -4.99 21.79
C THR A 159 -3.41 -4.12 22.18
N LEU A 160 -3.66 -2.99 22.84
CA LEU A 160 -2.60 -2.15 23.37
C LEU A 160 -2.47 -2.41 24.88
N ALA A 161 -1.25 -2.64 25.33
CA ALA A 161 -0.92 -2.64 26.75
C ALA A 161 -0.94 -1.20 27.30
N ASP A 162 -0.91 -1.06 28.64
CA ASP A 162 -0.95 0.25 29.33
C ASP A 162 0.21 1.18 28.93
N ASP A 163 1.33 0.63 28.45
CA ASP A 163 2.49 1.38 27.97
C ASP A 163 2.40 1.76 26.47
N GLY A 164 1.31 1.39 25.81
CA GLY A 164 1.05 1.65 24.39
C GLY A 164 1.69 0.63 23.44
N GLU A 165 2.34 -0.41 23.95
CA GLU A 165 2.89 -1.48 23.12
C GLU A 165 1.80 -2.45 22.64
N ALA A 166 2.01 -2.99 21.45
CA ALA A 166 1.11 -3.99 20.87
C ALA A 166 1.23 -5.33 21.59
N GLU A 167 0.12 -5.83 22.13
CA GLU A 167 -0.02 -7.13 22.75
C GLU A 167 -0.88 -8.05 21.90
N PHE A 168 -0.42 -9.29 21.67
CA PHE A 168 -1.19 -10.30 20.97
C PHE A 168 -1.90 -11.20 21.98
N SER A 169 -3.22 -11.05 22.08
CA SER A 169 -4.08 -11.93 22.90
C SER A 169 -3.97 -13.41 22.53
N LEU A 170 -3.47 -13.71 21.33
CA LEU A 170 -3.25 -15.06 20.81
C LEU A 170 -1.87 -15.18 20.15
N PRO A 171 -1.19 -16.35 20.23
CA PRO A 171 0.12 -16.54 19.63
C PRO A 171 0.14 -16.20 18.13
N VAL A 172 1.26 -15.67 17.64
CA VAL A 172 1.50 -15.44 16.22
C VAL A 172 2.47 -16.48 15.68
N ALA A 173 2.10 -17.16 14.60
CA ALA A 173 2.98 -18.09 13.91
C ALA A 173 4.18 -17.35 13.30
N ASP A 174 5.41 -17.82 13.55
CA ASP A 174 6.64 -17.25 13.00
C ASP A 174 6.70 -15.71 13.13
N ALA A 175 6.64 -15.22 14.38
CA ALA A 175 6.60 -13.79 14.69
C ALA A 175 7.78 -13.00 14.10
N GLY A 176 8.95 -13.63 13.92
CA GLY A 176 10.14 -12.99 13.34
C GLY A 176 9.98 -12.53 11.88
N ARG A 177 8.98 -13.06 11.17
CA ARG A 177 8.65 -12.65 9.78
C ARG A 177 7.29 -11.99 9.65
N LEU A 178 6.66 -11.63 10.77
CA LEU A 178 5.32 -11.05 10.80
C LEU A 178 5.22 -9.78 9.94
N ASP A 179 6.09 -8.82 10.17
CA ASP A 179 6.07 -7.55 9.43
C ASP A 179 6.42 -7.74 7.94
N GLU A 180 7.26 -8.70 7.60
CA GLU A 180 7.53 -9.07 6.19
C GLU A 180 6.27 -9.61 5.52
N ARG A 181 5.54 -10.52 6.18
CA ARG A 181 4.27 -11.08 5.67
C ARG A 181 3.19 -10.00 5.55
N ARG A 182 3.08 -9.11 6.53
CA ARG A 182 2.14 -7.98 6.55
C ARG A 182 2.44 -6.99 5.42
N ALA A 183 3.70 -6.60 5.26
CA ALA A 183 4.13 -5.71 4.18
C ALA A 183 3.83 -6.29 2.79
N ALA A 184 3.94 -7.61 2.60
CA ALA A 184 3.66 -8.27 1.32
C ALA A 184 2.20 -8.11 0.84
N ILE A 185 1.26 -7.91 1.76
CA ILE A 185 -0.16 -7.70 1.47
C ILE A 185 -0.60 -6.24 1.71
N GLY A 186 0.35 -5.34 1.96
CA GLY A 186 0.07 -3.91 2.12
C GLY A 186 -0.41 -3.50 3.51
N MET A 187 -0.29 -4.37 4.51
CA MET A 187 -0.48 -4.02 5.92
C MET A 187 0.75 -3.28 6.47
N PRO A 188 0.57 -2.33 7.40
CA PRO A 188 1.66 -1.70 8.13
C PRO A 188 2.39 -2.71 9.02
N SER A 189 3.59 -2.40 9.50
CA SER A 189 4.18 -3.15 10.62
C SER A 189 3.29 -3.03 11.85
N VAL A 190 3.45 -3.95 12.81
CA VAL A 190 2.72 -3.91 14.09
C VAL A 190 2.93 -2.57 14.80
N SER A 191 4.17 -2.10 14.85
CA SER A 191 4.52 -0.81 15.46
C SER A 191 3.90 0.39 14.74
N ALA A 192 3.76 0.33 13.42
CA ALA A 192 3.13 1.40 12.64
C ALA A 192 1.59 1.34 12.70
N GLU A 193 1.03 0.18 13.05
CA GLU A 193 -0.40 -0.01 13.31
C GLU A 193 -0.81 0.50 14.70
N ALA A 194 0.05 0.37 15.71
CA ALA A 194 -0.28 0.65 17.11
C ALA A 194 -1.00 2.00 17.36
N PRO A 195 -0.62 3.14 16.73
CA PRO A 195 -1.34 4.39 16.91
C PRO A 195 -2.81 4.37 16.47
N TRP A 196 -3.19 3.44 15.60
CA TRP A 196 -4.53 3.31 15.03
C TRP A 196 -5.41 2.32 15.80
N LEU A 197 -4.79 1.39 16.55
CA LEU A 197 -5.50 0.40 17.36
C LEU A 197 -6.29 1.04 18.52
N ALA A 198 -5.88 2.23 18.97
CA ALA A 198 -6.56 2.94 20.06
C ALA A 198 -7.89 3.59 19.63
N ASP A 199 -8.04 3.94 18.34
CA ASP A 199 -9.10 4.83 17.83
C ASP A 199 -10.02 4.23 16.74
N GLY A 200 -9.72 3.05 16.16
CA GLY A 200 -10.62 2.47 15.16
C GLY A 200 -10.02 1.36 14.28
N GLU A 201 -10.90 0.71 13.52
CA GLU A 201 -10.58 -0.47 12.71
C GLU A 201 -9.43 -0.25 11.71
N LEU A 202 -8.53 -1.23 11.58
CA LEU A 202 -7.44 -1.26 10.58
C LEU A 202 -7.92 -1.05 9.13
N MET A 203 -9.18 -1.40 8.87
CA MET A 203 -9.80 -1.31 7.55
C MET A 203 -11.19 -0.69 7.68
N PRO A 204 -11.27 0.66 7.66
CA PRO A 204 -12.54 1.34 7.69
C PRO A 204 -13.33 1.07 6.41
N TYR A 205 -14.64 0.98 6.56
CA TYR A 205 -15.59 0.69 5.50
C TYR A 205 -16.27 1.98 5.00
N GLY A 206 -16.73 1.97 3.75
CA GLY A 206 -17.54 3.05 3.18
C GLY A 206 -16.79 4.39 3.02
N PRO A 207 -17.36 5.55 3.42
CA PRO A 207 -16.76 6.86 3.17
C PRO A 207 -15.40 7.05 3.89
N ASP A 208 -15.16 6.29 4.96
CA ASP A 208 -13.94 6.36 5.75
C ASP A 208 -12.80 5.48 5.21
N ARG A 209 -13.02 4.74 4.12
CA ARG A 209 -12.02 3.87 3.46
C ARG A 209 -10.67 4.54 3.19
N GLY A 210 -10.65 5.87 3.05
CA GLY A 210 -9.44 6.68 2.85
C GLY A 210 -8.88 7.39 4.09
N SER A 211 -9.48 7.21 5.27
CA SER A 211 -9.13 7.93 6.51
C SER A 211 -7.87 7.40 7.18
N VAL A 212 -7.50 6.15 6.90
CA VAL A 212 -6.31 5.48 7.43
C VAL A 212 -5.13 5.57 6.45
N PRO A 213 -3.89 5.79 6.93
CA PRO A 213 -2.71 5.92 6.08
C PRO A 213 -2.15 4.57 5.61
N VAL A 214 -3.01 3.58 5.40
CA VAL A 214 -2.64 2.29 4.79
C VAL A 214 -2.79 2.37 3.28
N ASN A 215 -2.14 1.46 2.56
CA ASN A 215 -2.29 1.40 1.11
C ASN A 215 -3.77 1.20 0.74
N GLN A 216 -4.27 2.02 -0.18
CA GLN A 216 -5.63 1.86 -0.69
C GLN A 216 -5.65 0.76 -1.73
N TRP A 217 -6.54 -0.21 -1.56
CA TRP A 217 -6.81 -1.24 -2.56
C TRP A 217 -8.05 -0.86 -3.39
N PRO A 218 -8.12 -1.17 -4.69
CA PRO A 218 -7.05 -1.76 -5.49
C PRO A 218 -5.94 -0.75 -5.77
N MET A 219 -4.69 -1.22 -5.73
CA MET A 219 -3.55 -0.44 -6.23
C MET A 219 -3.37 -0.70 -7.71
N VAL A 220 -3.23 0.38 -8.48
CA VAL A 220 -3.31 0.30 -9.94
C VAL A 220 -2.10 0.95 -10.60
N VAL A 221 -1.43 0.18 -11.46
CA VAL A 221 -0.44 0.72 -12.41
C VAL A 221 -1.12 0.91 -13.76
N GLU A 222 -1.02 2.13 -14.29
CA GLU A 222 -1.75 2.52 -15.49
C GLU A 222 -0.84 2.72 -16.70
N GLY A 223 -1.34 2.30 -17.87
CA GLY A 223 -0.65 2.44 -19.15
C GLY A 223 0.28 1.27 -19.42
N HIS A 224 0.22 0.75 -20.66
CA HIS A 224 0.99 -0.43 -21.06
C HIS A 224 2.50 -0.32 -20.80
N VAL A 225 3.11 0.86 -20.95
CA VAL A 225 4.54 1.07 -20.66
C VAL A 225 4.84 0.85 -19.18
N SER A 226 4.03 1.41 -18.28
CA SER A 226 4.18 1.25 -16.84
C SER A 226 3.91 -0.18 -16.39
N VAL A 227 2.90 -0.83 -16.99
CA VAL A 227 2.59 -2.23 -16.70
C VAL A 227 3.70 -3.17 -17.19
N GLU A 228 4.25 -2.93 -18.38
CA GLU A 228 5.43 -3.65 -18.87
C GLU A 228 6.62 -3.46 -17.93
N ALA A 229 6.83 -2.25 -17.41
CA ALA A 229 7.90 -1.96 -16.46
C ALA A 229 7.72 -2.72 -15.14
N ALA A 230 6.51 -2.73 -14.57
CA ALA A 230 6.17 -3.48 -13.35
C ALA A 230 6.40 -5.00 -13.55
N LEU A 231 5.92 -5.54 -14.66
CA LEU A 231 6.13 -6.94 -15.03
C LEU A 231 7.60 -7.26 -15.31
N ALA A 232 8.37 -6.37 -15.93
CA ALA A 232 9.79 -6.62 -16.19
C ALA A 232 10.62 -6.57 -14.92
N ALA A 233 10.35 -5.60 -14.04
CA ALA A 233 11.15 -5.40 -12.84
C ALA A 233 10.88 -6.44 -11.74
N GLY A 234 9.65 -6.94 -11.61
CA GLY A 234 9.29 -7.90 -10.56
C GLY A 234 9.44 -7.35 -9.13
N ARG A 235 9.43 -6.03 -8.95
CA ARG A 235 9.55 -5.36 -7.64
C ARG A 235 8.25 -5.33 -6.85
N ARG A 236 7.13 -5.61 -7.50
CA ARG A 236 5.82 -5.79 -6.87
C ARG A 236 5.13 -7.00 -7.46
N HIS A 237 4.19 -7.57 -6.72
CA HIS A 237 3.33 -8.61 -7.27
C HIS A 237 2.30 -7.97 -8.22
N VAL A 238 2.15 -8.54 -9.41
CA VAL A 238 1.10 -8.17 -10.36
C VAL A 238 0.07 -9.29 -10.34
N HIS A 239 -1.12 -9.00 -9.82
CA HIS A 239 -2.18 -9.99 -9.68
C HIS A 239 -2.80 -10.31 -11.04
N ARG A 240 -3.15 -9.27 -11.79
CA ARG A 240 -3.89 -9.36 -13.05
C ARG A 240 -3.68 -8.11 -13.90
N VAL A 241 -3.72 -8.27 -15.22
CA VAL A 241 -3.71 -7.15 -16.16
C VAL A 241 -5.08 -7.06 -16.81
N TRP A 242 -5.65 -5.87 -16.85
CA TRP A 242 -6.91 -5.61 -17.54
C TRP A 242 -6.66 -4.74 -18.76
N ALA A 243 -7.23 -5.13 -19.89
CA ALA A 243 -7.11 -4.40 -21.13
C ALA A 243 -8.43 -4.33 -21.87
N ARG A 244 -8.75 -3.18 -22.46
CA ARG A 244 -9.94 -3.04 -23.34
C ARG A 244 -9.87 -3.92 -24.58
N ARG A 245 -8.66 -4.18 -25.08
CA ARG A 245 -8.38 -5.01 -26.26
C ARG A 245 -7.07 -5.78 -26.05
N PRO A 246 -7.08 -6.91 -25.33
CA PRO A 246 -5.86 -7.68 -25.04
C PRO A 246 -5.10 -8.12 -26.30
N GLY A 247 -5.81 -8.28 -27.42
CA GLY A 247 -5.23 -8.65 -28.72
C GLY A 247 -4.51 -7.54 -29.48
N ASP A 248 -4.50 -6.29 -29.00
CA ASP A 248 -3.86 -5.16 -29.69
C ASP A 248 -2.37 -5.45 -29.96
N ARG A 249 -1.92 -5.20 -31.21
CA ARG A 249 -0.54 -5.45 -31.65
C ARG A 249 0.48 -4.66 -30.83
N ARG A 250 0.10 -3.49 -30.31
CA ARG A 250 0.97 -2.66 -29.46
C ARG A 250 1.30 -3.35 -28.12
N LEU A 251 0.45 -4.27 -27.66
CA LEU A 251 0.62 -5.03 -26.41
C LEU A 251 1.43 -6.33 -26.63
N GLY A 252 2.15 -6.46 -27.74
CA GLY A 252 2.96 -7.65 -28.03
C GLY A 252 3.98 -7.97 -26.94
N ARG A 253 4.72 -6.95 -26.47
CA ARG A 253 5.72 -7.10 -25.40
C ARG A 253 5.06 -7.34 -24.05
N LEU A 254 4.02 -6.56 -23.70
CA LEU A 254 3.20 -6.80 -22.52
C LEU A 254 2.72 -8.25 -22.41
N ARG A 255 2.14 -8.82 -23.49
CA ARG A 255 1.67 -10.22 -23.50
C ARG A 255 2.79 -11.23 -23.31
N ALA A 256 3.99 -10.96 -23.84
CA ALA A 256 5.14 -11.83 -23.64
C ALA A 256 5.59 -11.83 -22.17
N LEU A 257 5.72 -10.65 -21.57
CA LEU A 257 6.09 -10.49 -20.16
C LEU A 257 5.03 -11.09 -19.22
N ALA A 258 3.74 -10.86 -19.50
CA ALA A 258 2.66 -11.44 -18.71
C ALA A 258 2.70 -12.98 -18.73
N ARG A 259 2.94 -13.60 -19.89
CA ARG A 259 3.13 -15.05 -20.00
C ARG A 259 4.34 -15.55 -19.23
N GLU A 260 5.48 -14.85 -19.32
CA GLU A 260 6.70 -15.18 -18.58
C GLU A 260 6.48 -15.15 -17.07
N ARG A 261 5.66 -14.20 -16.59
CA ARG A 261 5.33 -14.03 -15.17
C ARG A 261 4.10 -14.81 -14.69
N GLY A 262 3.45 -15.56 -15.57
CA GLY A 262 2.23 -16.30 -15.23
C GLY A 262 1.02 -15.41 -14.92
N VAL A 263 1.03 -14.16 -15.40
CA VAL A 263 -0.05 -13.18 -15.16
C VAL A 263 -1.04 -13.20 -16.32
N LEU A 264 -2.32 -13.28 -16.00
CA LEU A 264 -3.40 -13.24 -17.00
C LEU A 264 -3.68 -11.81 -17.46
N ILE A 265 -4.07 -11.68 -18.73
CA ILE A 265 -4.57 -10.43 -19.30
C ILE A 265 -6.03 -10.64 -19.70
N ASP A 266 -6.94 -10.00 -18.98
CA ASP A 266 -8.37 -10.09 -19.26
C ASP A 266 -8.87 -8.93 -20.09
N GLU A 267 -9.85 -9.24 -20.94
CA GLU A 267 -10.68 -8.24 -21.56
C GLU A 267 -11.74 -7.77 -20.56
N VAL A 268 -11.84 -6.46 -20.35
CA VAL A 268 -12.84 -5.86 -19.45
C VAL A 268 -13.50 -4.66 -20.10
N GLU A 269 -14.69 -4.33 -19.61
CA GLU A 269 -15.42 -3.15 -20.04
C GLU A 269 -14.62 -1.86 -19.79
N PRO A 270 -14.62 -0.90 -20.73
CA PRO A 270 -13.90 0.37 -20.58
C PRO A 270 -14.21 1.12 -19.29
N ALA A 271 -15.45 1.04 -18.80
CA ALA A 271 -15.91 1.73 -17.60
C ALA A 271 -15.20 1.25 -16.32
N LEU A 272 -14.85 -0.03 -16.21
CA LEU A 272 -14.10 -0.57 -15.06
C LEU A 272 -12.67 -0.01 -15.03
N ILE A 273 -12.05 0.12 -16.20
CA ILE A 273 -10.71 0.71 -16.30
C ILE A 273 -10.76 2.20 -15.94
N ASP A 274 -11.78 2.92 -16.40
CA ASP A 274 -11.90 4.37 -16.21
C ASP A 274 -12.23 4.74 -14.77
N GLU A 275 -12.91 3.86 -14.04
CA GLU A 275 -13.18 3.99 -12.60
C GLU A 275 -11.91 3.83 -11.76
N LEU A 276 -11.01 2.92 -12.14
CA LEU A 276 -9.80 2.60 -11.39
C LEU A 276 -8.59 3.45 -11.79
N ALA A 277 -8.57 3.99 -13.01
CA ALA A 277 -7.48 4.81 -13.51
C ALA A 277 -7.64 6.27 -13.10
N GLY A 278 -6.57 6.91 -12.61
CA GLY A 278 -6.55 8.32 -12.23
C GLY A 278 -6.46 9.27 -13.43
N GLY A 279 -7.33 9.16 -14.44
CA GLY A 279 -7.34 10.02 -15.64
C GLY A 279 -7.73 9.29 -16.92
N ARG A 280 -7.39 9.85 -18.09
CA ARG A 280 -7.75 9.29 -19.43
C ARG A 280 -6.55 8.83 -20.27
N SER A 281 -5.34 8.88 -19.71
CA SER A 281 -4.07 8.60 -20.42
C SER A 281 -3.58 7.16 -20.26
N HIS A 282 -4.30 6.30 -19.54
CA HIS A 282 -4.01 4.88 -19.32
C HIS A 282 -4.05 4.03 -20.60
N GLY A 283 -4.59 4.55 -21.71
CA GLY A 283 -4.55 3.85 -23.00
C GLY A 283 -5.32 2.53 -23.04
N GLY A 284 -6.26 2.34 -22.11
CA GLY A 284 -7.08 1.14 -21.99
C GLY A 284 -6.35 -0.08 -21.44
N VAL A 285 -5.25 0.10 -20.70
CA VAL A 285 -4.52 -0.98 -20.02
C VAL A 285 -4.16 -0.56 -18.61
N ILE A 286 -4.49 -1.41 -17.63
CA ILE A 286 -4.09 -1.25 -16.24
C ILE A 286 -3.63 -2.60 -15.68
N ALA A 287 -2.91 -2.57 -14.57
CA ALA A 287 -2.58 -3.76 -13.79
C ALA A 287 -2.96 -3.55 -12.33
N LEU A 288 -3.63 -4.55 -11.77
CA LEU A 288 -3.88 -4.67 -10.34
C LEU A 288 -2.62 -5.23 -9.69
N VAL A 289 -2.09 -4.49 -8.72
CA VAL A 289 -0.78 -4.79 -8.13
C VAL A 289 -0.84 -4.78 -6.61
N GLY A 290 0.11 -5.47 -5.99
CA GLY A 290 0.42 -5.29 -4.58
C GLY A 290 1.36 -4.09 -4.34
N PRO A 291 1.69 -3.83 -3.07
CA PRO A 291 2.68 -2.83 -2.72
C PRO A 291 4.04 -3.17 -3.32
N ARG A 292 4.86 -2.14 -3.57
CA ARG A 292 6.24 -2.35 -4.00
C ARG A 292 7.07 -2.86 -2.83
N ARG A 293 7.92 -3.83 -3.11
CA ARG A 293 8.95 -4.27 -2.17
C ARG A 293 9.93 -3.12 -1.98
N THR A 294 10.05 -2.65 -0.76
CA THR A 294 11.12 -1.76 -0.33
C THR A 294 12.29 -2.59 0.18
N VAL A 295 13.49 -2.06 0.03
CA VAL A 295 14.72 -2.68 0.52
C VAL A 295 15.49 -1.68 1.37
N SER A 296 16.35 -2.19 2.25
CA SER A 296 17.31 -1.35 2.98
C SER A 296 18.33 -0.73 2.03
N VAL A 297 18.98 0.35 2.46
CA VAL A 297 20.09 0.96 1.71
C VAL A 297 21.22 -0.05 1.50
N GLN A 298 21.52 -0.87 2.49
CA GLN A 298 22.55 -1.92 2.44
C GLN A 298 22.23 -2.96 1.37
N SER A 299 20.97 -3.41 1.28
CA SER A 299 20.54 -4.35 0.25
C SER A 299 20.62 -3.75 -1.15
N LEU A 300 20.25 -2.47 -1.31
CA LEU A 300 20.41 -1.75 -2.58
C LEU A 300 21.88 -1.69 -3.00
N LEU A 301 22.79 -1.33 -2.07
CA LEU A 301 24.23 -1.23 -2.34
C LEU A 301 24.84 -2.57 -2.77
N HIS A 302 24.40 -3.68 -2.18
CA HIS A 302 24.80 -5.01 -2.61
C HIS A 302 24.31 -5.35 -4.03
N GLU A 303 23.16 -4.84 -4.43
CA GLU A 303 22.61 -5.04 -5.77
C GLU A 303 23.35 -4.22 -6.84
N VAL A 304 23.63 -2.94 -6.57
CA VAL A 304 24.19 -1.99 -7.56
C VAL A 304 25.72 -1.96 -7.59
N GLY A 305 26.37 -2.36 -6.50
CA GLY A 305 27.83 -2.43 -6.37
C GLY A 305 28.53 -1.11 -6.05
N GLU A 306 29.80 -1.20 -5.65
CA GLU A 306 30.57 -0.09 -5.05
C GLU A 306 30.91 1.07 -6.00
N ARG A 307 30.81 0.86 -7.32
CA ARG A 307 31.07 1.90 -8.35
C ARG A 307 29.81 2.62 -8.82
N ALA A 308 28.67 2.28 -8.23
CA ALA A 308 27.36 2.80 -8.62
C ALA A 308 27.24 4.33 -8.45
N LEU A 309 26.31 4.90 -9.19
CA LEU A 309 25.71 6.20 -8.90
C LEU A 309 24.40 5.96 -8.16
N VAL A 310 24.38 6.31 -6.87
CA VAL A 310 23.16 6.28 -6.05
C VAL A 310 22.73 7.71 -5.79
N ILE A 311 21.47 8.03 -6.08
CA ILE A 311 20.90 9.35 -5.83
C ILE A 311 19.81 9.26 -4.79
N MET A 312 19.82 10.18 -3.83
CA MET A 312 18.73 10.36 -2.89
C MET A 312 17.91 11.59 -3.29
N LEU A 313 16.59 11.41 -3.40
CA LEU A 313 15.65 12.51 -3.57
C LEU A 313 14.94 12.75 -2.23
N ASP A 314 15.28 13.83 -1.52
CA ASP A 314 14.67 14.17 -0.24
C ASP A 314 13.99 15.54 -0.29
N GLY A 315 12.66 15.56 -0.23
CA GLY A 315 11.88 16.80 -0.20
C GLY A 315 11.15 17.16 -1.50
N ILE A 316 11.07 16.25 -2.47
CA ILE A 316 10.06 16.36 -3.54
C ILE A 316 8.70 15.96 -2.95
N GLU A 317 7.71 16.86 -3.06
CA GLU A 317 6.40 16.67 -2.44
C GLU A 317 5.30 16.33 -3.45
N ASP A 318 5.42 16.84 -4.67
CA ASP A 318 4.49 16.54 -5.74
C ASP A 318 4.85 15.20 -6.42
N PRO A 319 3.90 14.24 -6.51
CA PRO A 319 4.15 12.93 -7.10
C PRO A 319 4.49 12.99 -8.60
N PHE A 320 3.96 13.98 -9.33
CA PHE A 320 4.28 14.13 -10.75
C PHE A 320 5.74 14.53 -10.94
N ASN A 321 6.21 15.52 -10.19
CA ASN A 321 7.61 15.97 -10.17
C ASN A 321 8.56 14.85 -9.74
N PHE A 322 8.17 14.05 -8.73
CA PHE A 322 8.96 12.87 -8.33
C PHE A 322 9.07 11.86 -9.48
N GLY A 323 7.97 11.53 -10.14
CA GLY A 323 7.99 10.63 -11.30
C GLY A 323 8.87 11.15 -12.45
N GLN A 324 8.80 12.45 -12.76
CA GLN A 324 9.67 13.07 -13.78
C GLN A 324 11.15 13.01 -13.40
N ALA A 325 11.48 13.28 -12.13
CA ALA A 325 12.85 13.17 -11.62
C ALA A 325 13.38 11.74 -11.81
N VAL A 326 12.62 10.74 -11.34
CA VAL A 326 13.03 9.32 -11.45
C VAL A 326 13.20 8.89 -12.91
N ARG A 327 12.33 9.36 -13.82
CA ARG A 327 12.50 9.10 -15.26
C ARG A 327 13.80 9.65 -15.81
N ALA A 328 14.13 10.89 -15.46
CA ALA A 328 15.37 11.52 -15.90
C ALA A 328 16.59 10.79 -15.32
N LEU A 329 16.56 10.43 -14.04
CA LEU A 329 17.64 9.69 -13.37
C LEU A 329 17.84 8.30 -13.98
N TYR A 330 16.75 7.55 -14.21
CA TYR A 330 16.82 6.25 -14.86
C TYR A 330 17.38 6.38 -16.29
N ALA A 331 16.93 7.37 -17.06
CA ALA A 331 17.46 7.63 -18.40
C ALA A 331 18.94 8.08 -18.40
N ALA A 332 19.37 8.73 -17.32
CA ALA A 332 20.76 9.11 -17.10
C ALA A 332 21.65 7.94 -16.66
N GLY A 333 21.09 6.75 -16.42
CA GLY A 333 21.86 5.58 -15.98
C GLY A 333 22.28 5.66 -14.51
N VAL A 334 21.45 6.30 -13.66
CA VAL A 334 21.56 6.15 -12.21
C VAL A 334 21.25 4.69 -11.84
N ASP A 335 22.07 4.10 -11.00
CA ASP A 335 21.99 2.68 -10.66
C ASP A 335 21.02 2.42 -9.50
N GLY A 336 20.95 3.36 -8.54
CA GLY A 336 20.10 3.22 -7.36
C GLY A 336 19.46 4.54 -6.91
N LEU A 337 18.26 4.44 -6.35
CA LEU A 337 17.50 5.54 -5.77
C LEU A 337 17.31 5.32 -4.26
N VAL A 338 17.46 6.36 -3.46
CA VAL A 338 17.08 6.35 -2.05
C VAL A 338 15.95 7.37 -1.83
N VAL A 339 14.92 6.96 -1.09
CA VAL A 339 13.78 7.82 -0.72
C VAL A 339 13.46 7.68 0.76
N ARG A 340 12.80 8.69 1.34
CA ARG A 340 12.32 8.64 2.73
C ARG A 340 10.83 8.42 2.88
N ARG A 341 10.09 8.51 1.77
CA ARG A 341 8.62 8.39 1.76
C ARG A 341 8.17 7.34 0.78
N SER A 342 7.06 6.72 1.11
CA SER A 342 6.29 5.89 0.18
C SER A 342 5.51 6.77 -0.79
N TRP A 343 5.33 6.26 -2.01
CA TRP A 343 4.50 6.86 -3.05
C TRP A 343 3.35 5.95 -3.47
N GLU A 344 3.04 4.92 -2.69
CA GLU A 344 2.01 3.92 -3.04
C GLU A 344 0.62 4.53 -3.18
N THR A 345 0.26 5.52 -2.36
CA THR A 345 -1.01 6.26 -2.48
C THR A 345 -1.12 7.11 -3.74
N ALA A 346 0.02 7.39 -4.41
CA ALA A 346 0.11 8.16 -5.64
C ALA A 346 0.68 7.35 -6.82
N ILE A 347 0.61 6.01 -6.75
CA ILE A 347 1.21 5.09 -7.71
C ILE A 347 0.84 5.39 -9.16
N GLY A 348 -0.44 5.68 -9.45
CA GLY A 348 -0.90 5.99 -10.81
C GLY A 348 -0.23 7.25 -11.36
N THR A 349 -0.10 8.31 -10.56
CA THR A 349 0.59 9.53 -10.97
C THR A 349 2.08 9.32 -11.15
N VAL A 350 2.74 8.69 -10.19
CA VAL A 350 4.20 8.47 -10.18
C VAL A 350 4.63 7.56 -11.34
N THR A 351 3.94 6.45 -11.57
CA THR A 351 4.27 5.50 -12.64
C THR A 351 4.05 6.10 -14.03
N ARG A 352 2.97 6.86 -14.23
CA ARG A 352 2.73 7.55 -15.52
C ARG A 352 3.73 8.65 -15.78
N ALA A 353 3.99 9.51 -14.80
CA ALA A 353 4.99 10.58 -14.93
C ALA A 353 6.37 10.00 -15.23
N SER A 354 6.70 8.87 -14.59
CA SER A 354 7.98 8.20 -14.76
C SER A 354 8.09 7.33 -16.03
N ALA A 355 6.98 7.10 -16.73
CA ALA A 355 6.86 6.08 -17.78
C ALA A 355 7.36 4.69 -17.31
N GLY A 356 7.01 4.31 -16.08
CA GLY A 356 7.39 3.05 -15.45
C GLY A 356 8.81 2.99 -14.89
N ALA A 357 9.63 4.05 -15.04
CA ALA A 357 11.00 4.06 -14.52
C ALA A 357 11.08 3.83 -13.00
N THR A 358 10.03 4.21 -12.26
CA THR A 358 9.91 3.96 -10.80
C THR A 358 9.80 2.48 -10.44
N GLU A 359 9.33 1.65 -11.37
CA GLU A 359 9.31 0.20 -11.21
C GLU A 359 10.67 -0.42 -11.53
N LEU A 360 11.38 0.13 -12.52
CA LEU A 360 12.65 -0.40 -13.04
C LEU A 360 13.87 -0.03 -12.19
N LEU A 361 13.93 1.21 -11.70
CA LEU A 361 15.05 1.70 -10.90
C LEU A 361 15.04 1.03 -9.52
N ALA A 362 16.17 0.45 -9.12
CA ALA A 362 16.33 -0.13 -7.79
C ALA A 362 16.21 0.98 -6.74
N THR A 363 15.31 0.82 -5.76
CA THR A 363 14.99 1.87 -4.80
C THR A 363 15.00 1.34 -3.38
N ALA A 364 15.78 1.98 -2.52
CA ALA A 364 15.78 1.76 -1.07
C ALA A 364 15.00 2.84 -0.32
N THR A 365 14.56 2.50 0.88
CA THR A 365 14.01 3.45 1.84
C THR A 365 15.01 3.67 2.98
N ALA A 366 15.13 4.91 3.42
CA ALA A 366 15.93 5.31 4.59
C ALA A 366 15.11 6.23 5.50
N GLU A 367 15.40 6.25 6.79
CA GLU A 367 14.74 7.12 7.77
C GLU A 367 15.25 8.57 7.64
N SER A 368 16.55 8.72 7.33
CA SER A 368 17.25 9.99 7.18
C SER A 368 18.28 9.97 6.06
N ALA A 369 18.72 11.16 5.63
CA ALA A 369 19.81 11.26 4.67
C ALA A 369 21.15 10.82 5.28
N GLU A 370 21.35 11.12 6.56
CA GLU A 370 22.55 10.78 7.33
C GLU A 370 22.75 9.27 7.46
N GLU A 371 21.67 8.52 7.69
CA GLU A 371 21.68 7.06 7.69
C GLU A 371 22.11 6.51 6.32
N ALA A 372 21.49 6.99 5.24
CA ALA A 372 21.81 6.57 3.89
C ALA A 372 23.26 6.90 3.50
N ALA A 373 23.75 8.09 3.85
CA ALA A 373 25.13 8.50 3.62
C ALA A 373 26.11 7.62 4.39
N THR A 374 25.82 7.29 5.65
CA THR A 374 26.65 6.41 6.47
C THR A 374 26.76 5.02 5.84
N ALA A 375 25.63 4.43 5.41
CA ALA A 375 25.64 3.15 4.72
C ALA A 375 26.48 3.19 3.42
N CYS A 376 26.34 4.25 2.62
CA CYS A 376 27.10 4.41 1.38
C CYS A 376 28.61 4.57 1.63
N ARG A 377 29.02 5.31 2.67
CA ARG A 377 30.44 5.43 3.06
C ARG A 377 31.03 4.10 3.47
N LEU A 378 30.29 3.30 4.25
CA LEU A 378 30.72 1.96 4.65
C LEU A 378 30.89 1.02 3.44
N ALA A 379 30.13 1.26 2.36
CA ALA A 379 30.30 0.59 1.07
C ALA A 379 31.38 1.23 0.16
N GLY A 380 32.20 2.14 0.68
CA GLY A 380 33.31 2.75 -0.05
C GLY A 380 32.92 3.86 -1.03
N MET A 381 31.68 4.35 -0.99
CA MET A 381 31.21 5.43 -1.86
C MET A 381 31.55 6.80 -1.25
N ARG A 382 31.80 7.78 -2.13
CA ARG A 382 31.88 9.19 -1.73
C ARG A 382 30.47 9.75 -1.53
N VAL A 383 30.32 10.67 -0.59
CA VAL A 383 29.05 11.34 -0.30
C VAL A 383 29.10 12.77 -0.84
N ALA A 384 28.13 13.10 -1.69
CA ALA A 384 27.94 14.42 -2.25
C ALA A 384 26.54 14.97 -1.96
N CYS A 385 26.39 16.29 -2.03
CA CYS A 385 25.09 16.95 -1.95
C CYS A 385 25.00 18.09 -2.96
N ALA A 386 23.79 18.27 -3.52
CA ALA A 386 23.45 19.44 -4.30
C ALA A 386 23.21 20.65 -3.37
N VAL A 387 23.88 21.76 -3.64
CA VAL A 387 23.78 23.01 -2.88
C VAL A 387 23.58 24.20 -3.81
N SER A 388 23.00 25.27 -3.29
CA SER A 388 22.93 26.58 -3.95
C SER A 388 24.09 27.52 -3.54
N ASP A 389 24.85 27.16 -2.51
CA ASP A 389 25.94 27.97 -1.95
C ASP A 389 27.06 28.23 -2.99
N PRO A 390 27.50 29.49 -3.19
CA PRO A 390 28.66 29.84 -4.03
C PRO A 390 29.94 29.04 -3.73
N GLU A 391 30.12 28.55 -2.50
CA GLU A 391 31.28 27.73 -2.12
C GLU A 391 31.24 26.31 -2.71
N GLY A 392 30.10 25.87 -3.26
CA GLY A 392 29.96 24.59 -3.95
C GLY A 392 30.75 24.53 -5.26
N ALA A 393 31.33 23.37 -5.55
CA ALA A 393 32.01 23.14 -6.82
C ALA A 393 31.00 23.19 -7.97
N GLU A 394 31.35 23.91 -9.04
CA GLU A 394 30.56 23.93 -10.27
C GLU A 394 30.39 22.50 -10.80
N LEU A 395 29.15 22.13 -11.14
CA LEU A 395 28.78 20.75 -11.47
C LEU A 395 29.67 20.12 -12.55
N HIS A 396 30.08 20.89 -13.56
CA HIS A 396 30.93 20.43 -14.66
C HIS A 396 32.42 20.31 -14.30
N GLN A 397 32.84 20.88 -13.16
CA GLN A 397 34.20 20.81 -12.62
C GLN A 397 34.33 19.74 -11.53
N ALA A 398 33.21 19.39 -10.89
CA ALA A 398 33.15 18.33 -9.89
C ALA A 398 33.38 16.95 -10.51
N ASP A 399 34.07 16.05 -9.79
CA ASP A 399 34.30 14.67 -10.22
C ASP A 399 33.16 13.75 -9.77
N LEU A 400 32.25 13.43 -10.69
CA LEU A 400 31.07 12.58 -10.46
C LEU A 400 31.30 11.09 -10.80
N ARG A 401 32.55 10.68 -11.02
CA ARG A 401 32.92 9.30 -11.41
C ARG A 401 33.10 8.39 -10.19
N GLY A 402 33.21 7.07 -10.41
CA GLY A 402 33.39 6.08 -9.34
C GLY A 402 32.16 5.91 -8.45
N GLY A 403 32.31 5.30 -7.28
CA GLY A 403 31.22 5.15 -6.30
C GLY A 403 30.80 6.51 -5.74
N LEU A 404 29.55 6.90 -5.99
CA LEU A 404 29.01 8.19 -5.56
C LEU A 404 27.57 8.07 -5.05
N PHE A 405 27.35 8.48 -3.82
CA PHE A 405 26.05 8.80 -3.27
C PHE A 405 25.83 10.31 -3.36
N LEU A 406 24.72 10.75 -3.95
CA LEU A 406 24.41 12.17 -4.11
C LEU A 406 23.01 12.51 -3.61
N LEU A 407 22.93 13.41 -2.64
CA LEU A 407 21.68 13.94 -2.11
C LEU A 407 21.19 15.16 -2.90
N VAL A 408 19.96 15.12 -3.40
CA VAL A 408 19.24 16.27 -3.94
C VAL A 408 18.10 16.63 -2.99
N GLY A 409 18.24 17.80 -2.36
CA GLY A 409 17.25 18.35 -1.44
C GLY A 409 16.04 18.97 -2.17
N GLY A 410 14.93 19.05 -1.44
CA GLY A 410 13.67 19.63 -1.92
C GLY A 410 13.66 21.15 -1.91
N GLU A 411 12.74 21.73 -2.69
CA GLU A 411 12.63 23.17 -2.95
C GLU A 411 12.48 24.04 -1.69
N ARG A 412 11.83 23.52 -0.64
CA ARG A 412 11.51 24.30 0.57
C ARG A 412 12.60 24.24 1.64
N ARG A 413 13.22 23.08 1.83
CA ARG A 413 14.15 22.82 2.96
C ARG A 413 15.60 22.71 2.51
N GLY A 414 15.84 22.46 1.22
CA GLY A 414 17.16 22.14 0.70
C GLY A 414 17.78 20.94 1.40
N VAL A 415 19.11 20.92 1.43
CA VAL A 415 19.90 19.96 2.21
C VAL A 415 20.20 20.58 3.58
N THR A 416 20.11 19.78 4.65
CA THR A 416 20.41 20.23 6.01
C THR A 416 21.86 20.70 6.13
N ARG A 417 22.12 21.74 6.94
CA ARG A 417 23.48 22.28 7.08
C ARG A 417 24.47 21.23 7.61
N SER A 418 24.03 20.40 8.56
CA SER A 418 24.80 19.26 9.08
C SER A 418 25.28 18.34 7.98
N PHE A 419 24.38 17.98 7.04
CA PHE A 419 24.73 17.12 5.92
C PHE A 419 25.69 17.80 4.94
N VAL A 420 25.48 19.09 4.66
CA VAL A 420 26.39 19.87 3.79
C VAL A 420 27.81 19.95 4.38
N ASP A 421 27.92 20.09 5.69
CA ASP A 421 29.21 20.15 6.40
C ASP A 421 29.91 18.78 6.49
N ASP A 422 29.15 17.68 6.45
CA ASP A 422 29.66 16.29 6.47
C ASP A 422 29.90 15.68 5.07
N ALA A 423 29.45 16.33 3.99
CA ALA A 423 29.60 15.84 2.63
C ALA A 423 31.05 15.98 2.11
N ASP A 424 31.54 14.94 1.43
CA ASP A 424 32.87 14.93 0.77
C ASP A 424 32.92 15.91 -0.42
N LEU A 425 31.77 16.16 -1.05
CA LEU A 425 31.65 17.01 -2.22
C LEU A 425 30.33 17.79 -2.23
N ARG A 426 30.44 19.10 -2.36
CA ARG A 426 29.30 20.01 -2.56
C ARG A 426 29.22 20.38 -4.03
N VAL A 427 28.12 20.04 -4.71
CA VAL A 427 27.93 20.35 -6.13
C VAL A 427 26.88 21.44 -6.31
N ARG A 428 27.18 22.42 -7.15
CA ARG A 428 26.24 23.49 -7.51
C ARG A 428 26.05 23.55 -9.02
N ILE A 429 24.81 23.77 -9.45
CA ILE A 429 24.49 24.06 -10.85
C ILE A 429 24.79 25.54 -11.11
N GLY A 430 25.72 25.83 -12.02
CA GLY A 430 26.03 27.19 -12.47
C GLY A 430 24.87 27.82 -13.23
N TYR A 431 24.43 29.00 -12.79
CA TYR A 431 23.36 29.75 -13.47
C TYR A 431 23.95 30.85 -14.35
N GLY A 432 23.43 30.98 -15.58
CA GLY A 432 23.86 32.01 -16.51
C GLY A 432 23.36 33.42 -16.18
N ARG A 433 22.51 33.58 -15.16
CA ARG A 433 21.98 34.86 -14.67
C ARG A 433 22.16 34.92 -13.16
N ALA A 434 22.63 36.06 -12.65
CA ALA A 434 22.93 36.24 -11.23
C ALA A 434 21.69 36.08 -10.33
N ASP A 435 20.54 36.57 -10.76
CA ASP A 435 19.29 36.58 -9.98
C ASP A 435 18.26 35.55 -10.51
N ALA A 436 18.73 34.45 -11.10
CA ALA A 436 17.82 33.40 -11.53
C ALA A 436 17.22 32.66 -10.32
N PRO A 437 15.91 32.37 -10.34
CA PRO A 437 15.30 31.57 -9.29
C PRO A 437 15.89 30.16 -9.29
N GLU A 438 15.94 29.55 -8.11
CA GLU A 438 16.43 28.19 -7.94
C GLU A 438 15.60 27.19 -8.75
N LEU A 439 16.29 26.24 -9.38
CA LEU A 439 15.66 25.15 -10.10
C LEU A 439 14.94 24.22 -9.13
N GLY A 440 13.75 23.78 -9.52
CA GLY A 440 13.05 22.72 -8.81
C GLY A 440 13.89 21.44 -8.72
N ALA A 441 13.73 20.70 -7.62
CA ALA A 441 14.56 19.53 -7.31
C ALA A 441 14.54 18.46 -8.42
N ALA A 442 13.40 18.28 -9.10
CA ALA A 442 13.29 17.36 -10.22
C ALA A 442 14.17 17.77 -11.43
N VAL A 443 14.22 19.06 -11.72
CA VAL A 443 15.06 19.61 -12.80
C VAL A 443 16.53 19.54 -12.41
N ALA A 444 16.86 19.89 -11.16
CA ALA A 444 18.23 19.77 -10.64
C ALA A 444 18.74 18.33 -10.72
N ALA A 445 17.92 17.36 -10.29
CA ALA A 445 18.25 15.93 -10.38
C ALA A 445 18.52 15.49 -11.82
N ALA A 446 17.71 15.94 -12.79
CA ALA A 446 17.94 15.65 -14.20
C ALA A 446 19.28 16.22 -14.70
N VAL A 447 19.58 17.48 -14.41
CA VAL A 447 20.85 18.13 -14.82
C VAL A 447 22.05 17.41 -14.22
N ILE A 448 22.00 17.10 -12.92
CA ILE A 448 23.05 16.36 -12.20
C ILE A 448 23.24 14.96 -12.79
N GLY A 449 22.14 14.23 -13.02
CA GLY A 449 22.18 12.88 -13.58
C GLY A 449 22.84 12.84 -14.96
N PHE A 450 22.44 13.72 -15.87
CA PHE A 450 23.00 13.74 -17.22
C PHE A 450 24.46 14.23 -17.28
N GLU A 451 24.88 15.11 -16.35
CA GLU A 451 26.30 15.45 -16.24
C GLU A 451 27.13 14.28 -15.68
N ALA A 452 26.63 13.57 -14.68
CA ALA A 452 27.28 12.35 -14.20
C ALA A 452 27.39 11.29 -15.31
N LEU A 453 26.35 11.11 -16.12
CA LEU A 453 26.38 10.24 -17.31
C LEU A 453 27.50 10.64 -18.27
N ARG A 454 27.61 11.94 -18.58
CA ARG A 454 28.64 12.46 -19.49
C ARG A 454 30.04 12.14 -18.96
N GLN A 455 30.28 12.38 -17.67
CA GLN A 455 31.59 12.12 -17.05
C GLN A 455 31.91 10.64 -16.90
N ARG A 456 30.92 9.77 -16.69
CA ARG A 456 31.11 8.32 -16.53
C ARG A 456 31.30 7.57 -17.85
N ARG A 457 30.92 8.19 -18.98
CA ARG A 457 31.15 7.65 -20.34
C ARG A 457 32.48 8.11 -20.96
N ALA A 458 33.09 9.15 -20.41
CA ALA A 458 34.41 9.64 -20.82
C ALA A 458 35.50 8.85 -20.10
#